data_AF-A0A9W6WAF0-F1
#
_entry.id   AF-A0A9W6WAF0-F1
#
_cell.length_a   1.000
_cell.length_b   1.000
_cell.length_c   1.000
_cell.angle_alpha   90.00
_cell.angle_beta   90.00
_cell.angle_gamma   90.00
#
_symmetry.space_group_name_H-M   'P 1'
#
loop_
_entity.id
_entity.type
_entity.pdbx_description
1 polymer ?
#
loop_
_entity_poly.entity_id
_entity_poly.type
_entity_poly.pdbx_seq_one_letter_code
_entity_poly.pdbx_strand_id
1 'polypeptide(L)'
;MQKIENEGIRTSVIDLHELTVSQARSLCEKFVSDWWNEELRERELNGNSSKISKTIYLQPITIATGRGLHSAGGIPKIRIAIAKYLDSAGYRYTETGSTIIVSGKR
;
A
#
# COMPACT_ATOMS: atom_id res chain seq x y z
N MET A 1 27.74 14.40 1.12
CA MET A 1 26.87 13.21 1.15
C MET A 1 25.76 13.45 2.17
N GLN A 2 24.58 13.89 1.73
CA GLN A 2 23.28 13.74 2.43
C GLN A 2 22.23 14.56 1.68
N LYS A 3 21.70 14.00 0.59
CA LYS A 3 20.46 14.47 -0.06
C LYS A 3 19.66 13.36 -0.75
N ILE A 4 20.22 12.16 -0.89
CA ILE A 4 19.61 11.09 -1.72
C ILE A 4 18.70 10.15 -0.93
N GLU A 5 18.74 10.17 0.41
CA GLU A 5 17.92 9.24 1.22
C GLU A 5 16.44 9.66 1.36
N ASN A 6 16.06 10.89 0.97
CA ASN A 6 14.70 11.42 1.17
C ASN A 6 13.80 11.47 -0.09
N GLU A 7 14.31 11.12 -1.28
CA GLU A 7 13.48 11.14 -2.51
C GLU A 7 12.80 9.79 -2.80
N GLY A 8 13.25 8.69 -2.20
CA GLY A 8 12.68 7.36 -2.41
C GLY A 8 11.28 7.15 -1.81
N ILE A 9 10.80 8.06 -0.94
CA ILE A 9 9.47 8.00 -0.30
C ILE A 9 8.39 8.75 -1.11
N ARG A 10 8.75 9.40 -2.24
CA ARG A 10 7.80 10.26 -2.98
C ARG A 10 7.03 9.58 -4.09
N THR A 11 7.44 8.37 -4.49
CA THR A 11 6.63 7.50 -5.36
C THR A 11 6.18 6.31 -4.54
N SER A 12 5.03 6.45 -3.90
CA SER A 12 4.40 5.43 -3.06
C SER A 12 3.86 4.23 -3.87
N VAL A 13 4.58 3.76 -4.90
CA VAL A 13 4.13 2.70 -5.81
C VAL A 13 4.85 1.41 -5.47
N ILE A 14 4.09 0.32 -5.37
CA ILE A 14 4.62 -1.03 -5.20
C ILE A 14 4.07 -1.92 -6.30
N ASP A 15 4.97 -2.62 -7.00
CA ASP A 15 4.60 -3.50 -8.09
C ASP A 15 4.72 -4.98 -7.69
N LEU A 16 3.60 -5.69 -7.79
CA LEU A 16 3.46 -7.08 -7.36
C LEU A 16 3.20 -8.04 -8.53
N HIS A 17 3.19 -7.58 -9.79
CA HIS A 17 2.63 -8.35 -10.91
C HIS A 17 3.38 -9.64 -11.26
N GLU A 18 4.67 -9.75 -10.92
CA GLU A 18 5.51 -10.94 -11.19
C GLU A 18 5.69 -11.85 -9.98
N LEU A 19 5.06 -11.52 -8.85
CA LEU A 19 5.23 -12.25 -7.60
C LEU A 19 4.21 -13.38 -7.47
N THR A 20 4.59 -14.43 -6.74
CA THR A 20 3.57 -15.38 -6.24
C THR A 20 2.63 -14.67 -5.26
N VAL A 21 1.42 -15.21 -5.08
CA VAL A 21 0.44 -14.63 -4.12
C VAL A 21 1.04 -14.48 -2.72
N SER A 22 1.85 -15.44 -2.28
CA SER A 22 2.50 -15.38 -0.96
C SER A 22 3.53 -14.25 -0.89
N GLN A 23 4.42 -14.15 -1.89
CA GLN A 23 5.42 -13.08 -1.94
C GLN A 23 4.77 -11.70 -2.05
N ALA A 24 3.76 -11.57 -2.92
CA ALA A 24 3.01 -10.35 -3.10
C ALA A 24 2.36 -9.89 -1.80
N ARG A 25 1.74 -10.83 -1.06
CA ARG A 25 1.12 -10.56 0.23
C ARG A 25 2.14 -10.10 1.27
N SER A 26 3.23 -10.85 1.47
CA SER A 26 4.25 -10.48 2.47
C SER A 26 4.90 -9.13 2.17
N LEU A 27 5.17 -8.84 0.90
CA LEU A 27 5.73 -7.57 0.49
C LEU A 27 4.73 -6.42 0.70
N CYS A 28 3.46 -6.63 0.34
CA CYS A 28 2.39 -5.65 0.59
C CYS A 28 2.19 -5.39 2.10
N GLU A 29 2.19 -6.44 2.92
CA GLU A 29 2.04 -6.33 4.37
C GLU A 29 3.10 -5.42 4.97
N LYS A 30 4.38 -5.70 4.66
CA LYS A 30 5.50 -4.88 5.11
C LYS A 30 5.39 -3.43 4.62
N PHE A 31 5.17 -3.24 3.32
CA PHE A 31 5.19 -1.91 2.72
C PHE A 31 4.07 -1.00 3.26
N VAL A 32 2.84 -1.52 3.34
CA VAL A 32 1.68 -0.75 3.83
C VAL A 32 1.82 -0.48 5.33
N SER A 33 2.39 -1.41 6.10
CA SER A 33 2.68 -1.20 7.52
C SER A 33 3.72 -0.10 7.74
N ASP A 34 4.86 -0.17 7.03
CA ASP A 34 5.92 0.82 7.13
C ASP A 34 5.43 2.21 6.75
N TRP A 35 4.65 2.31 5.65
CA TRP A 35 4.02 3.56 5.24
C TRP A 35 3.11 4.16 6.31
N TRP A 36 2.23 3.34 6.91
CA TRP A 36 1.30 3.86 7.93
C TRP A 36 2.02 4.25 9.22
N ASN A 37 3.05 3.50 9.61
CA ASN A 37 3.86 3.84 10.79
C ASN A 37 4.60 5.18 10.59
N GLU A 38 5.11 5.44 9.40
CA GLU A 38 5.74 6.71 9.07
C GLU A 38 4.72 7.87 9.08
N GLU A 39 3.52 7.67 8.55
CA GLU A 39 2.42 8.65 8.65
C GLU A 39 2.06 8.94 10.12
N LEU A 40 2.03 7.93 10.99
CA LEU A 40 1.79 8.12 12.43
C LEU A 40 2.95 8.86 13.12
N ARG A 41 4.20 8.58 12.73
CA ARG A 41 5.39 9.28 13.24
C ARG A 41 5.34 10.76 12.91
N GLU A 42 4.99 11.11 11.66
CA GLU A 42 4.85 12.50 11.25
C GLU A 42 3.70 13.22 11.97
N ARG A 43 2.60 12.52 12.28
CA ARG A 43 1.53 13.10 13.11
C ARG A 43 1.99 13.43 14.51
N GLU A 44 2.70 12.52 15.15
CA GLU A 44 3.22 12.73 16.50
C GLU A 44 4.14 13.95 16.54
N LEU A 45 5.07 14.05 15.60
CA LEU A 45 6.00 15.18 15.49
C LEU A 45 5.30 16.53 15.29
N ASN A 46 4.13 16.53 14.67
CA ASN A 46 3.37 17.75 14.36
C ASN A 46 2.13 17.95 15.25
N GLY A 47 1.96 17.14 16.31
CA GLY A 47 0.86 17.28 17.27
C GLY A 47 -0.53 16.94 16.72
N ASN A 48 -0.62 16.10 15.68
CA ASN A 48 -1.88 15.68 15.07
C ASN A 48 -2.43 14.37 15.66
N SER A 49 -3.76 14.24 15.64
CA SER A 49 -4.45 13.08 16.21
C SER A 49 -4.23 11.80 15.38
N SER A 50 -3.94 10.70 16.08
CA SER A 50 -3.91 9.35 15.48
C SER A 50 -5.28 8.88 14.98
N LYS A 51 -6.37 9.53 15.39
CA LYS A 51 -7.75 9.19 15.00
C LYS A 51 -8.11 9.59 13.57
N ILE A 52 -7.26 10.36 12.87
CA ILE A 52 -7.51 10.77 11.49
C ILE A 52 -7.36 9.56 10.57
N SER A 53 -8.45 9.11 9.94
CA SER A 53 -8.44 7.87 9.16
C SER A 53 -7.80 7.97 7.78
N LYS A 54 -7.49 9.18 7.31
CA LYS A 54 -6.80 9.44 6.04
C LYS A 54 -5.37 9.86 6.29
N THR A 55 -4.48 9.55 5.35
CA THR A 55 -3.12 10.11 5.34
C THR A 55 -3.15 11.63 5.22
N ILE A 56 -2.26 12.32 5.94
CA ILE A 56 -2.14 13.79 5.93
C ILE A 56 -0.71 14.26 5.66
N TYR A 57 0.31 13.47 5.98
CA TYR A 57 1.72 13.80 5.73
C TYR A 57 2.31 13.03 4.56
N LEU A 58 1.89 11.78 4.38
CA LEU A 58 2.33 10.96 3.26
C LEU A 58 1.32 10.95 2.12
N GLN A 59 1.83 10.73 0.91
CA GLN A 59 0.97 10.47 -0.24
C GLN A 59 0.34 9.07 -0.15
N PRO A 60 -0.89 8.88 -0.67
CA PRO A 60 -1.49 7.55 -0.84
C PRO A 60 -0.55 6.60 -1.58
N ILE A 61 -0.56 5.33 -1.20
CA ILE A 61 0.22 4.29 -1.88
C ILE A 61 -0.58 3.65 -3.01
N THR A 62 0.09 3.30 -4.11
CA THR A 62 -0.48 2.60 -5.25
C THR A 62 0.14 1.21 -5.36
N ILE A 63 -0.67 0.17 -5.25
CA ILE A 63 -0.28 -1.23 -5.38
C ILE A 63 -0.67 -1.71 -6.76
N ALA A 64 0.30 -1.98 -7.63
CA ALA A 64 0.05 -2.61 -8.93
C ALA A 64 0.01 -4.14 -8.76
N THR A 65 -1.10 -4.75 -9.16
CA THR A 65 -1.37 -6.20 -9.00
C THR A 65 -1.35 -6.96 -10.32
N GLY A 66 -1.04 -6.27 -11.42
CA GLY A 66 -1.07 -6.80 -12.78
C GLY A 66 -2.49 -6.90 -13.37
N ARG A 67 -2.57 -7.12 -14.70
CA ARG A 67 -3.84 -7.14 -15.45
C ARG A 67 -4.66 -8.44 -15.29
N GLY A 68 -4.19 -9.40 -14.50
CA GLY A 68 -4.84 -10.72 -14.35
C GLY A 68 -4.71 -11.66 -15.57
N LEU A 69 -4.11 -11.20 -16.68
CA LEU A 69 -4.04 -11.92 -17.96
C LEU A 69 -3.10 -13.14 -17.96
N HIS A 70 -2.14 -13.21 -17.04
CA HIS A 70 -1.12 -14.30 -16.98
C HIS A 70 -1.42 -15.36 -15.92
N SER A 71 -2.65 -15.43 -15.42
CA SER A 71 -3.08 -16.48 -14.49
C SER A 71 -3.92 -17.53 -15.22
N ALA A 72 -3.67 -18.82 -14.96
CA ALA A 72 -4.53 -19.90 -15.45
C ALA A 72 -5.98 -19.64 -14.99
N GLY A 73 -6.85 -19.26 -15.93
CA GLY A 73 -8.27 -18.95 -15.70
C GLY A 73 -8.65 -17.47 -15.58
N GLY A 74 -7.74 -16.51 -15.76
CA GLY A 74 -8.09 -15.07 -15.80
C GLY A 74 -8.53 -14.46 -14.46
N ILE A 75 -8.33 -15.16 -13.34
CA ILE A 75 -8.69 -14.71 -11.99
C ILE A 75 -7.49 -13.97 -11.36
N PRO A 76 -7.61 -12.68 -11.01
CA PRO A 76 -6.51 -11.90 -10.43
C PRO A 76 -6.27 -12.27 -8.96
N LYS A 77 -5.62 -13.42 -8.72
CA LYS A 77 -5.40 -13.99 -7.38
C LYS A 77 -4.64 -13.05 -6.44
N ILE A 78 -3.65 -12.31 -6.96
CA ILE A 78 -2.89 -11.32 -6.18
C ILE A 78 -3.81 -10.21 -5.68
N ARG A 79 -4.58 -9.59 -6.59
CA ARG A 79 -5.52 -8.52 -6.23
C ARG A 79 -6.49 -8.95 -5.12
N ILE A 80 -7.09 -10.12 -5.26
CA ILE A 80 -8.02 -10.68 -4.26
C ILE A 80 -7.33 -10.88 -2.91
N ALA A 81 -6.10 -11.42 -2.91
CA ALA A 81 -5.35 -11.64 -1.67
C ALA A 81 -4.98 -10.32 -0.98
N ILE A 82 -4.57 -9.30 -1.75
CA ILE A 82 -4.23 -7.98 -1.22
C ILE A 82 -5.47 -7.27 -0.67
N ALA A 83 -6.58 -7.25 -1.41
CA ALA A 83 -7.84 -6.63 -0.95
C ALA A 83 -8.31 -7.25 0.38
N LYS A 84 -8.32 -8.59 0.46
CA LYS A 84 -8.65 -9.31 1.70
C LYS A 84 -7.74 -8.93 2.88
N TYR A 85 -6.43 -8.83 2.63
CA TYR A 85 -5.50 -8.37 3.65
C TYR A 85 -5.84 -6.95 4.11
N LEU A 86 -5.98 -6.01 3.17
CA LEU A 86 -6.25 -4.61 3.48
C LEU A 86 -7.55 -4.43 4.26
N ASP A 87 -8.61 -5.15 3.90
CA ASP A 87 -9.87 -5.16 4.66
C ASP A 87 -9.67 -5.68 6.09
N SER A 88 -8.99 -6.82 6.24
CA SER A 88 -8.75 -7.43 7.56
C SER A 88 -7.88 -6.58 8.47
N ALA A 89 -6.93 -5.83 7.88
CA ALA A 89 -6.04 -4.92 8.59
C ALA A 89 -6.61 -3.50 8.73
N GLY A 90 -7.86 -3.28 8.33
CA GLY A 90 -8.58 -2.02 8.49
C GLY A 90 -8.10 -0.88 7.58
N TYR A 91 -7.39 -1.17 6.50
CA TYR A 91 -6.94 -0.12 5.58
C TYR A 91 -8.08 0.45 4.74
N ARG A 92 -7.97 1.75 4.42
CA ARG A 92 -8.87 2.46 3.52
C ARG A 92 -8.25 2.49 2.13
N TYR A 93 -8.90 1.86 1.15
CA TYR A 93 -8.41 1.80 -0.21
C TYR A 93 -9.51 1.91 -1.27
N THR A 94 -9.12 2.16 -2.52
CA THR A 94 -9.97 2.09 -3.71
C THR A 94 -9.29 1.24 -4.77
N GLU A 95 -10.07 0.43 -5.50
CA GLU A 95 -9.56 -0.38 -6.60
C GLU A 95 -9.84 0.29 -7.95
N THR A 96 -8.83 0.37 -8.81
CA THR A 96 -8.94 0.92 -10.17
C THR A 96 -8.20 0.01 -11.15
N GLY A 97 -8.95 -0.81 -11.89
CA GLY A 97 -8.36 -1.72 -12.89
C GLY A 97 -7.39 -2.73 -12.27
N SER A 98 -6.09 -2.56 -12.56
CA SER A 98 -5.00 -3.38 -12.03
C SER A 98 -4.30 -2.80 -10.81
N THR A 99 -4.79 -1.68 -10.27
CA THR A 99 -4.18 -1.01 -9.12
C THR A 99 -5.12 -0.92 -7.93
N ILE A 100 -4.54 -0.89 -6.74
CA ILE A 100 -5.21 -0.62 -5.47
C ILE A 100 -4.55 0.61 -4.85
N ILE A 101 -5.32 1.65 -4.55
CA ILE A 101 -4.81 2.90 -3.97
C ILE A 101 -5.20 2.93 -2.49
N VAL A 102 -4.23 2.84 -1.58
CA VAL A 102 -4.46 2.92 -0.13
C VAL A 102 -4.23 4.35 0.33
N SER A 103 -5.23 4.91 1.02
CA SER A 103 -5.31 6.33 1.40
C SER A 103 -5.41 6.56 2.91
N GLY A 104 -5.44 5.49 3.71
CA GLY A 104 -5.44 5.59 5.16
C GLY A 104 -5.79 4.28 5.85
N LYS A 105 -6.20 4.37 7.13
CA LYS A 105 -6.58 3.23 7.99
C LYS A 105 -7.78 3.63 8.86
N ARG A 106 -8.74 2.72 9.03
CA ARG A 106 -9.98 2.90 9.79
C ARG A 106 -9.74 2.80 11.29
#